data_AF-A0AAJ6KD46-F1
#
_entry.id   AF-A0AAJ6KD46-F1
#
_cell.length_a   1.000
_cell.length_b   1.000
_cell.length_c   1.000
_cell.angle_alpha   90.00
_cell.angle_beta   90.00
_cell.angle_gamma   90.00
#
_symmetry.space_group_name_H-M   'P 1'
#
loop_
_entity.id
_entity.type
_entity.pdbx_description
1 polymer ?
#
loop_
_entity_poly.entity_id
_entity_poly.type
_entity_poly.pdbx_seq_one_letter_code
_entity_poly.pdbx_strand_id
1 'polypeptide(L)'
;MLLGNDAYNKFTEYVENNINFEFLSHIPGYDKSYEVQKESIIKLIKKSNNNEAFIDYAAYTYQTLKSNIIKQIVLARIKNENGEEYSFINDDKFNLSDDELVNYLSVLLILKDIMHTSYIAYLPIYNEYKYDVKEFRDKAKEMIDNSIDNISTLENINPIFIAIAAKSILPYSIKNNELSSSSRLISILFNISRIISSYPYVEENILYTQPIFVSAIYNLVNNASFLGLDYNMIKKLYDIVKIGEIEWKN
;
A
#
# COMPACT_ATOMS: atom_id res chain seq x y z
N MET A 1 7.75 16.77 -16.69
CA MET A 1 7.49 15.36 -17.00
C MET A 1 8.69 14.59 -16.48
N LEU A 2 8.70 14.24 -15.18
CA LEU A 2 9.20 12.89 -14.88
C LEU A 2 8.22 11.98 -15.64
N LEU A 3 8.64 10.93 -16.31
CA LEU A 3 8.62 9.61 -15.71
C LEU A 3 9.22 8.69 -16.75
N GLY A 4 10.33 8.07 -16.39
CA GLY A 4 11.12 7.19 -17.24
C GLY A 4 12.03 6.36 -16.34
N ASN A 5 12.96 5.64 -16.95
CA ASN A 5 13.86 4.73 -16.25
C ASN A 5 14.60 5.36 -15.05
N ASP A 6 14.88 6.67 -15.04
CA ASP A 6 15.55 7.34 -13.92
C ASP A 6 14.74 7.35 -12.61
N ALA A 7 13.43 7.59 -12.68
CA ALA A 7 12.57 7.56 -11.49
C ALA A 7 12.41 6.13 -10.97
N TYR A 8 12.30 5.17 -11.90
CA TYR A 8 12.26 3.74 -11.59
C TYR A 8 13.55 3.22 -10.94
N ASN A 9 14.71 3.69 -11.40
CA ASN A 9 16.00 3.34 -10.82
C ASN A 9 16.13 3.88 -9.40
N LYS A 10 15.78 5.16 -9.18
CA LYS A 10 15.75 5.77 -7.84
C LYS A 10 14.77 5.06 -6.91
N PHE A 11 13.60 4.68 -7.42
CA PHE A 11 12.64 3.86 -6.69
C PHE A 11 13.24 2.53 -6.25
N THR A 12 13.84 1.79 -7.18
CA THR A 12 14.43 0.47 -6.92
C THR A 12 15.55 0.57 -5.87
N GLU A 13 16.45 1.55 -6.02
CA GLU A 13 17.53 1.82 -5.06
C GLU A 13 16.98 2.17 -3.67
N TYR A 14 15.95 3.01 -3.60
CA TYR A 14 15.31 3.35 -2.34
C TYR A 14 14.72 2.12 -1.65
N VAL A 15 14.01 1.26 -2.39
CA VAL A 15 13.42 0.04 -1.83
C VAL A 15 14.49 -0.91 -1.29
N GLU A 16 15.62 -1.06 -2.00
CA GLU A 16 16.71 -1.95 -1.59
C GLU A 16 17.43 -1.48 -0.32
N ASN A 17 17.60 -0.16 -0.16
CA ASN A 17 18.46 0.45 0.84
C ASN A 17 17.71 1.01 2.07
N ASN A 18 16.44 1.39 1.91
CA ASN A 18 15.71 2.13 2.95
C ASN A 18 14.55 1.35 3.57
N ILE A 19 14.09 0.27 2.95
CA ILE A 19 13.05 -0.58 3.51
C ILE A 19 13.69 -1.75 4.27
N ASN A 20 13.37 -1.87 5.55
CA ASN A 20 13.69 -3.07 6.33
C ASN A 20 12.60 -4.12 6.11
N PHE A 21 12.98 -5.30 5.60
CA PHE A 21 12.07 -6.41 5.31
C PHE A 21 11.90 -7.41 6.47
N GLU A 22 12.55 -7.18 7.62
CA GLU A 22 12.47 -8.07 8.79
C GLU A 22 11.04 -8.26 9.31
N PHE A 23 10.14 -7.29 9.09
CA PHE A 23 8.72 -7.42 9.43
C PHE A 23 8.06 -8.68 8.81
N LEU A 24 8.57 -9.18 7.68
CA LEU A 24 8.06 -10.39 7.04
C LEU A 24 8.24 -11.65 7.91
N SER A 25 9.19 -11.63 8.84
CA SER A 25 9.39 -12.72 9.81
C SER A 25 8.28 -12.79 10.88
N HIS A 26 7.59 -11.68 11.12
CA HIS A 26 6.46 -11.59 12.04
C HIS A 26 5.12 -12.00 11.41
N ILE A 27 5.06 -12.09 10.08
CA ILE A 27 3.85 -12.56 9.38
C ILE A 27 3.82 -14.10 9.43
N PRO A 28 2.83 -14.71 10.10
CA PRO A 28 2.79 -16.15 10.27
C PRO A 28 2.48 -16.87 8.96
N GLY A 29 2.66 -18.20 8.99
CA GLY A 29 2.14 -19.07 7.93
C GLY A 29 3.01 -19.11 6.67
N TYR A 30 4.32 -18.88 6.80
CA TYR A 30 5.20 -18.98 5.65
C TYR A 30 6.61 -19.44 6.04
N ASP A 31 7.10 -20.48 5.35
CA ASP A 31 8.28 -21.23 5.79
C ASP A 31 9.59 -20.65 5.23
N LYS A 32 9.50 -19.68 4.31
CA LYS A 32 10.67 -18.98 3.76
C LYS A 32 11.11 -17.88 4.71
N SER A 33 12.42 -17.74 4.89
CA SER A 33 13.00 -16.63 5.65
C SER A 33 12.66 -15.28 5.00
N TYR A 34 12.77 -14.20 5.76
CA TYR A 34 12.45 -12.86 5.24
C TYR A 34 13.42 -12.43 4.12
N GLU A 35 14.66 -12.91 4.10
CA GLU A 35 15.65 -12.63 3.05
C GLU A 35 15.24 -13.22 1.70
N VAL A 36 14.75 -14.46 1.69
CA VAL A 36 14.23 -15.10 0.46
C VAL A 36 13.00 -14.35 -0.05
N GLN A 37 12.13 -13.92 0.85
CA GLN A 37 10.96 -13.12 0.50
C GLN A 37 11.37 -11.74 -0.04
N LYS A 38 12.33 -11.05 0.61
CA LYS A 38 12.92 -9.78 0.16
C LYS A 38 13.46 -9.92 -1.26
N GLU A 39 14.32 -10.91 -1.52
CA GLU A 39 14.89 -11.15 -2.84
C GLU A 39 13.81 -11.37 -3.90
N SER A 40 12.73 -12.07 -3.54
CA SER A 40 11.62 -12.35 -4.44
C SER A 40 10.81 -11.08 -4.76
N ILE A 41 10.58 -10.20 -3.78
CA ILE A 41 9.92 -8.90 -3.97
C ILE A 41 10.79 -8.00 -4.86
N ILE A 42 12.08 -7.89 -4.58
CA ILE A 42 13.01 -7.09 -5.39
C ILE A 42 13.08 -7.62 -6.83
N LYS A 43 13.14 -8.95 -7.00
CA LYS A 43 13.13 -9.57 -8.33
C LYS A 43 11.82 -9.30 -9.07
N LEU A 44 10.68 -9.28 -8.36
CA LEU A 44 9.39 -8.95 -8.94
C LEU A 44 9.38 -7.50 -9.44
N ILE A 45 9.80 -6.54 -8.61
CA ILE A 45 9.96 -5.13 -9.02
C ILE A 45 10.83 -5.02 -10.27
N LYS A 46 12.03 -5.64 -10.24
CA LYS A 46 12.99 -5.61 -11.35
C LYS A 46 12.45 -6.19 -12.65
N LYS A 47 11.66 -7.26 -12.58
CA LYS A 47 11.01 -7.88 -13.73
C LYS A 47 9.89 -7.04 -14.32
N SER A 48 9.23 -6.22 -13.50
CA SER A 48 8.13 -5.35 -13.94
C SER A 48 8.60 -4.10 -14.70
N ASN A 49 9.92 -3.88 -14.86
CA ASN A 49 10.49 -2.74 -15.58
C ASN A 49 10.16 -2.69 -17.09
N ASN A 50 9.58 -3.76 -17.64
CA ASN A 50 9.10 -3.82 -19.02
C ASN A 50 7.64 -3.37 -19.16
N ASN A 51 6.96 -3.09 -18.04
CA ASN A 51 5.58 -2.61 -18.01
C ASN A 51 5.56 -1.09 -17.81
N GLU A 52 5.26 -0.34 -18.88
CA GLU A 52 5.23 1.13 -18.85
C GLU A 52 4.29 1.69 -17.77
N ALA A 53 3.13 1.07 -17.57
CA ALA A 53 2.20 1.50 -16.52
C ALA A 53 2.77 1.30 -15.11
N PHE A 54 3.60 0.27 -14.91
CA PHE A 54 4.29 0.08 -13.64
C PHE A 54 5.41 1.10 -13.43
N ILE A 55 6.14 1.50 -14.48
CA ILE A 55 7.19 2.53 -14.38
C ILE A 55 6.60 3.85 -13.85
N ASP A 56 5.44 4.25 -14.36
CA ASP A 56 4.72 5.44 -13.86
C ASP A 56 4.34 5.29 -12.39
N TYR A 57 3.80 4.13 -12.01
CA TYR A 57 3.34 3.89 -10.63
C TYR A 57 4.50 3.81 -9.65
N ALA A 58 5.60 3.17 -10.04
CA ALA A 58 6.82 3.08 -9.25
C ALA A 58 7.32 4.46 -8.83
N ALA A 59 7.21 5.46 -9.71
CA ALA A 59 7.60 6.82 -9.37
C ALA A 59 6.57 7.56 -8.49
N TYR A 60 5.27 7.33 -8.68
CA TYR A 60 4.24 7.86 -7.77
C TYR A 60 4.42 7.30 -6.35
N THR A 61 4.68 6.00 -6.26
CA THR A 61 4.98 5.33 -5.00
C THR A 61 6.29 5.80 -4.42
N TYR A 62 7.33 6.00 -5.23
CA TYR A 62 8.58 6.60 -4.76
C TYR A 62 8.39 7.98 -4.10
N GLN A 63 7.59 8.86 -4.71
CA GLN A 63 7.24 10.15 -4.09
C GLN A 63 6.51 9.97 -2.75
N THR A 64 5.60 9.00 -2.67
CA THR A 64 4.86 8.66 -1.44
C THR A 64 5.79 8.13 -0.34
N LEU A 65 6.77 7.30 -0.71
CA LEU A 65 7.77 6.77 0.23
C LEU A 65 8.68 7.90 0.75
N LYS A 66 9.16 8.78 -0.14
CA LYS A 66 10.00 9.92 0.24
C LYS A 66 9.26 10.95 1.11
N SER A 67 7.96 11.11 0.93
CA SER A 67 7.21 12.17 1.63
C SER A 67 6.97 11.93 3.11
N ASN A 68 7.41 10.77 3.62
CA ASN A 68 7.24 10.35 5.01
C ASN A 68 5.76 10.27 5.42
N ILE A 69 4.84 10.21 4.44
CA ILE A 69 3.40 10.24 4.71
C ILE A 69 2.93 8.98 5.42
N ILE A 70 3.47 7.82 5.04
CA ILE A 70 3.17 6.54 5.68
C ILE A 70 3.56 6.59 7.16
N LYS A 71 4.75 7.09 7.48
CA LYS A 71 5.20 7.25 8.87
C LYS A 71 4.32 8.20 9.66
N GLN A 72 3.96 9.35 9.09
CA GLN A 72 3.05 10.30 9.75
C GLN A 72 1.68 9.68 10.03
N ILE A 73 1.12 8.91 9.09
CA ILE A 73 -0.15 8.19 9.28
C ILE A 73 -0.03 7.10 10.36
N VAL A 74 1.06 6.33 10.36
CA VAL A 74 1.30 5.29 11.37
C VAL A 74 1.47 5.90 12.76
N LEU A 75 2.14 7.04 12.89
CA LEU A 75 2.38 7.70 14.17
C LEU A 75 1.22 8.60 14.63
N ALA A 76 0.25 8.90 13.75
CA ALA A 76 -0.91 9.69 14.13
C ALA A 76 -1.70 8.96 15.24
N ARG A 77 -1.80 9.61 16.39
CA ARG A 77 -2.61 9.17 17.53
C ARG A 77 -3.60 10.29 17.83
N ILE A 78 -4.87 10.06 17.51
CA ILE A 78 -5.92 11.06 17.72
C ILE A 78 -6.90 10.56 18.73
N LYS A 79 -7.18 11.39 19.73
CA LYS A 79 -8.21 11.08 20.71
C LYS A 79 -9.57 11.51 20.17
N ASN A 80 -10.54 10.60 20.18
CA ASN A 80 -11.93 10.98 19.96
C ASN A 80 -12.47 11.78 21.16
N GLU A 81 -13.71 12.28 21.07
CA GLU A 81 -14.36 13.04 22.14
C GLU A 81 -14.47 12.25 23.47
N ASN A 82 -14.36 10.93 23.42
CA ASN A 82 -14.38 10.03 24.57
C ASN A 82 -12.97 9.73 25.12
N GLY A 83 -11.91 10.32 24.54
CA GLY A 83 -10.53 10.12 24.95
C GLY A 83 -9.86 8.86 24.40
N GLU A 84 -10.53 8.08 23.55
CA GLU A 84 -9.97 6.86 22.95
C GLU A 84 -9.01 7.21 21.82
N GLU A 85 -7.81 6.62 21.85
CA GLU A 85 -6.83 6.80 20.81
C GLU A 85 -7.21 6.01 19.55
N TYR A 86 -7.26 6.74 18.45
CA TYR A 86 -7.46 6.22 17.11
C TYR A 86 -6.11 6.00 16.43
N SER A 87 -5.94 4.81 15.87
CA SER A 87 -4.91 4.46 14.90
C SER A 87 -5.56 4.14 13.56
N PHE A 88 -4.90 4.51 12.46
CA PHE A 88 -5.30 4.09 11.12
C PHE A 88 -5.16 2.58 10.91
N ILE A 89 -4.16 1.98 11.55
CA ILE A 89 -3.97 0.53 11.57
C ILE A 89 -4.36 0.03 12.96
N ASN A 90 -5.60 -0.46 13.08
CA ASN A 90 -6.19 -0.86 14.35
C ASN A 90 -6.50 -2.36 14.44
N ASP A 91 -6.24 -3.10 13.37
CA ASP A 91 -6.44 -4.54 13.25
C ASP A 91 -5.15 -5.27 12.87
N ASP A 92 -3.99 -4.69 13.21
CA ASP A 92 -2.71 -5.37 13.05
C ASP A 92 -2.67 -6.62 13.94
N LYS A 93 -2.73 -7.79 13.28
CA LYS A 93 -2.68 -9.10 13.93
C LYS A 93 -1.25 -9.62 14.08
N PHE A 94 -0.26 -8.95 13.49
CA PHE A 94 1.14 -9.38 13.49
C PHE A 94 1.95 -8.72 14.61
N ASN A 95 1.36 -7.73 15.31
CA ASN A 95 1.97 -7.02 16.42
C ASN A 95 3.31 -6.36 16.03
N LEU A 96 3.30 -5.70 14.88
CA LEU A 96 4.43 -4.97 14.33
C LEU A 96 4.65 -3.67 15.13
N SER A 97 5.91 -3.33 15.36
CA SER A 97 6.27 -1.99 15.85
C SER A 97 5.90 -0.90 14.83
N ASP A 98 5.83 0.36 15.26
CA ASP A 98 5.51 1.48 14.34
C ASP A 98 6.49 1.54 13.15
N ASP A 99 7.78 1.32 13.36
CA ASP A 99 8.77 1.29 12.27
C ASP A 99 8.56 0.08 11.33
N GLU A 100 8.21 -1.09 11.86
CA GLU A 100 7.85 -2.24 11.04
C GLU A 100 6.55 -2.03 10.27
N LEU A 101 5.55 -1.38 10.86
CA LEU A 101 4.29 -1.02 10.20
C LEU A 101 4.54 -0.09 9.00
N VAL A 102 5.46 0.87 9.13
CA VAL A 102 5.86 1.73 8.00
C VAL A 102 6.45 0.91 6.86
N ASN A 103 7.37 0.00 7.15
CA ASN A 103 7.97 -0.88 6.15
C ASN A 103 6.92 -1.82 5.52
N TYR A 104 6.06 -2.42 6.34
CA TYR A 104 4.98 -3.29 5.94
C TYR A 104 4.01 -2.60 4.97
N LEU A 105 3.51 -1.40 5.31
CA LEU A 105 2.62 -0.62 4.44
C LEU A 105 3.32 -0.17 3.15
N SER A 106 4.60 0.19 3.23
CA SER A 106 5.41 0.58 2.08
C SER A 106 5.50 -0.56 1.06
N VAL A 107 5.81 -1.77 1.51
CA VAL A 107 5.91 -2.94 0.64
C VAL A 107 4.53 -3.38 0.12
N LEU A 108 3.47 -3.28 0.93
CA LEU A 108 2.10 -3.55 0.46
C LEU A 108 1.70 -2.61 -0.69
N LEU A 109 2.04 -1.33 -0.59
CA LEU A 109 1.76 -0.35 -1.65
C LEU A 109 2.50 -0.71 -2.94
N ILE A 110 3.76 -1.14 -2.85
CA ILE A 110 4.56 -1.59 -4.00
C ILE A 110 3.94 -2.83 -4.65
N LEU A 111 3.58 -3.84 -3.85
CA LEU A 111 2.95 -5.06 -4.38
C LEU A 111 1.61 -4.75 -5.02
N LYS A 112 0.83 -3.85 -4.42
CA LYS A 112 -0.43 -3.38 -5.00
C LYS A 112 -0.21 -2.78 -6.40
N ASP A 113 0.81 -1.95 -6.60
CA ASP A 113 1.10 -1.36 -7.92
C ASP A 113 1.44 -2.41 -8.97
N ILE A 114 2.26 -3.39 -8.58
CA ILE A 114 2.61 -4.53 -9.44
C ILE A 114 1.33 -5.32 -9.80
N MET A 115 0.49 -5.63 -8.81
CA MET A 115 -0.75 -6.39 -9.03
C MET A 115 -1.76 -5.64 -9.90
N HIS A 116 -1.91 -4.33 -9.69
CA HIS A 116 -2.81 -3.49 -10.47
C HIS A 116 -2.39 -3.43 -11.95
N THR A 117 -1.08 -3.41 -12.23
CA THR A 117 -0.54 -3.29 -13.58
C THR A 117 -0.34 -4.65 -14.28
N SER A 118 -0.33 -5.76 -13.53
CA SER A 118 -0.07 -7.11 -14.06
C SER A 118 -1.33 -7.96 -14.29
N TYR A 119 -2.53 -7.35 -14.37
CA TYR A 119 -3.82 -8.06 -14.53
C TYR A 119 -4.14 -9.08 -13.42
N ILE A 120 -3.56 -8.94 -12.22
CA ILE A 120 -3.82 -9.82 -11.06
C ILE A 120 -5.23 -9.60 -10.47
N ALA A 121 -5.95 -8.58 -10.95
CA ALA A 121 -7.31 -8.22 -10.54
C ALA A 121 -8.39 -9.33 -10.70
N TYR A 122 -8.07 -10.45 -11.35
CA TYR A 122 -8.98 -11.58 -11.55
C TYR A 122 -8.78 -12.76 -10.57
N LEU A 123 -7.87 -12.66 -9.60
CA LEU A 123 -7.68 -13.74 -8.62
C LEU A 123 -8.88 -13.88 -7.66
N PRO A 124 -9.33 -15.10 -7.34
CA PRO A 124 -10.33 -15.32 -6.30
C PRO A 124 -9.75 -14.90 -4.94
N ILE A 125 -10.30 -13.83 -4.36
CA ILE A 125 -9.80 -13.25 -3.11
C ILE A 125 -10.62 -13.75 -1.93
N TYR A 126 -9.94 -14.35 -0.96
CA TYR A 126 -10.58 -14.97 0.22
C TYR A 126 -10.67 -13.99 1.40
N ASN A 127 -11.79 -14.04 2.14
CA ASN A 127 -12.06 -13.15 3.29
C ASN A 127 -11.22 -13.57 4.51
N GLU A 128 -10.38 -12.67 5.04
CA GLU A 128 -9.46 -12.97 6.17
C GLU A 128 -10.17 -13.02 7.52
N TYR A 129 -11.38 -12.46 7.61
CA TYR A 129 -12.18 -12.44 8.83
C TYR A 129 -13.12 -13.64 8.95
N LYS A 130 -13.24 -14.44 7.88
CA LYS A 130 -14.06 -15.67 7.87
C LYS A 130 -13.26 -16.90 8.31
N TYR A 131 -11.95 -16.87 8.09
CA TYR A 131 -11.08 -18.04 8.18
C TYR A 131 -10.06 -17.87 9.30
N ASP A 132 -9.71 -18.95 9.97
CA ASP A 132 -8.56 -18.94 10.89
C ASP A 132 -7.24 -18.77 10.11
N VAL A 133 -6.13 -18.49 10.81
CA VAL A 133 -4.83 -18.21 10.17
C VAL A 133 -4.37 -19.35 9.24
N LYS A 134 -4.66 -20.60 9.60
CA LYS A 134 -4.27 -21.78 8.81
C LYS A 134 -5.16 -21.88 7.56
N GLU A 135 -6.47 -21.76 7.73
CA GLU A 135 -7.43 -21.82 6.64
C GLU A 135 -7.24 -20.66 5.65
N PHE A 136 -6.93 -19.46 6.15
CA PHE A 136 -6.59 -18.32 5.31
C PHE A 136 -5.28 -18.55 4.53
N ARG A 137 -4.26 -19.15 5.16
CA ARG A 137 -3.01 -19.54 4.49
C ARG A 137 -3.27 -20.53 3.36
N ASP A 138 -4.05 -21.58 3.62
CA ASP A 138 -4.35 -22.61 2.62
C ASP A 138 -5.08 -22.01 1.41
N LYS A 139 -6.01 -21.10 1.67
CA LYS A 139 -6.76 -20.37 0.63
C LYS A 139 -5.89 -19.37 -0.14
N ALA A 140 -5.05 -18.61 0.53
CA ALA A 140 -4.12 -17.70 -0.15
C ALA A 140 -3.08 -18.45 -0.99
N LYS A 141 -2.67 -19.65 -0.56
CA LYS A 141 -1.83 -20.55 -1.36
C LYS A 141 -2.56 -21.08 -2.60
N GLU A 142 -3.80 -21.55 -2.44
CA GLU A 142 -4.67 -21.95 -3.57
C GLU A 142 -4.82 -20.81 -4.59
N MET A 143 -4.85 -19.55 -4.15
CA MET A 143 -4.89 -18.38 -5.01
C MET A 143 -3.61 -18.20 -5.84
N ILE A 144 -2.43 -18.41 -5.24
CA ILE A 144 -1.14 -18.30 -5.91
C ILE A 144 -0.97 -19.43 -6.92
N ASP A 145 -1.29 -20.67 -6.51
CA ASP A 145 -1.15 -21.87 -7.35
C ASP A 145 -2.06 -21.84 -8.60
N ASN A 146 -3.18 -21.11 -8.53
CA ASN A 146 -4.12 -20.93 -9.65
C ASN A 146 -3.94 -19.59 -10.41
N SER A 147 -2.91 -18.81 -10.08
CA SER A 147 -2.62 -17.55 -10.77
C SER A 147 -1.86 -17.78 -12.09
N ILE A 148 -2.04 -16.90 -13.09
CA ILE A 148 -1.41 -17.05 -14.43
C ILE A 148 0.11 -17.26 -14.30
N ASP A 149 0.68 -18.17 -15.10
CA ASP A 149 2.10 -18.60 -15.16
C ASP A 149 3.18 -17.51 -15.01
N ASN A 150 2.82 -16.23 -15.22
CA ASN A 150 3.70 -15.08 -15.04
C ASN A 150 4.08 -14.78 -13.58
N ILE A 151 3.53 -15.50 -12.60
CA ILE A 151 3.66 -15.11 -11.19
C ILE A 151 4.33 -16.17 -10.30
N SER A 152 5.16 -17.05 -10.88
CA SER A 152 6.02 -17.99 -10.13
C SER A 152 6.90 -17.33 -9.04
N THR A 153 7.16 -16.03 -9.13
CA THR A 153 7.88 -15.27 -8.09
C THR A 153 7.05 -14.93 -6.84
N LEU A 154 5.71 -14.97 -6.88
CA LEU A 154 4.89 -14.85 -5.67
C LEU A 154 4.93 -16.11 -4.81
N GLU A 155 5.30 -17.27 -5.38
CA GLU A 155 5.43 -18.52 -4.61
C GLU A 155 6.41 -18.42 -3.46
N ASN A 156 7.34 -17.46 -3.53
CA ASN A 156 8.38 -17.18 -2.53
C ASN A 156 8.05 -16.00 -1.60
N ILE A 157 6.84 -15.43 -1.68
CA ILE A 157 6.38 -14.30 -0.86
C ILE A 157 5.21 -14.78 0.01
N ASN A 158 5.10 -14.29 1.25
CA ASN A 158 4.04 -14.72 2.15
C ASN A 158 2.63 -14.52 1.53
N PRO A 159 1.82 -15.59 1.38
CA PRO A 159 0.49 -15.51 0.77
C PRO A 159 -0.48 -14.57 1.48
N ILE A 160 -0.36 -14.42 2.81
CA ILE A 160 -1.17 -13.48 3.60
C ILE A 160 -0.93 -12.06 3.11
N PHE A 161 0.34 -11.73 2.93
CA PHE A 161 0.79 -10.42 2.48
C PHE A 161 0.30 -10.11 1.05
N ILE A 162 0.37 -11.10 0.17
CA ILE A 162 -0.15 -11.04 -1.20
C ILE A 162 -1.67 -10.80 -1.19
N ALA A 163 -2.41 -11.53 -0.37
CA ALA A 163 -3.87 -11.42 -0.30
C ALA A 163 -4.32 -10.04 0.18
N ILE A 164 -3.61 -9.42 1.12
CA ILE A 164 -3.89 -8.06 1.59
C ILE A 164 -3.66 -7.04 0.45
N ALA A 165 -2.53 -7.14 -0.26
CA ALA A 165 -2.27 -6.28 -1.42
C ALA A 165 -3.33 -6.48 -2.53
N ALA A 166 -3.72 -7.72 -2.81
CA ALA A 166 -4.71 -8.03 -3.84
C ALA A 166 -6.13 -7.55 -3.46
N LYS A 167 -6.51 -7.60 -2.19
CA LYS A 167 -7.79 -7.02 -1.72
C LYS A 167 -7.90 -5.53 -2.00
N SER A 168 -6.79 -4.81 -1.90
CA SER A 168 -6.76 -3.37 -2.09
C SER A 168 -6.98 -2.89 -3.53
N ILE A 169 -6.94 -3.81 -4.51
CA ILE A 169 -7.22 -3.50 -5.92
C ILE A 169 -8.67 -3.82 -6.32
N LEU A 170 -9.46 -4.50 -5.48
CA LEU A 170 -10.82 -4.89 -5.82
C LEU A 170 -11.81 -3.73 -5.64
N PRO A 171 -12.46 -3.27 -6.72
CA PRO A 171 -13.24 -2.04 -6.64
C PRO A 171 -14.68 -2.24 -6.16
N TYR A 172 -15.26 -3.45 -6.13
CA TYR A 172 -16.72 -3.60 -5.95
C TYR A 172 -17.24 -4.91 -5.30
N SER A 173 -16.44 -5.94 -5.05
CA SER A 173 -16.96 -7.25 -4.61
C SER A 173 -16.91 -7.50 -3.10
N ILE A 174 -16.14 -6.71 -2.36
CA ILE A 174 -15.91 -6.90 -0.92
C ILE A 174 -16.53 -5.71 -0.20
N LYS A 175 -17.41 -5.96 0.78
CA LYS A 175 -17.94 -4.88 1.62
C LYS A 175 -16.76 -4.25 2.39
N ASN A 176 -16.72 -2.92 2.54
CA ASN A 176 -15.60 -2.23 3.20
C ASN A 176 -15.22 -2.77 4.61
N ASN A 177 -16.16 -3.41 5.31
CA ASN A 177 -15.93 -4.06 6.60
C ASN A 177 -15.20 -5.42 6.53
N GLU A 178 -14.96 -5.95 5.34
CA GLU A 178 -14.21 -7.20 5.10
C GLU A 178 -12.75 -6.93 4.65
N LEU A 179 -12.36 -5.66 4.52
CA LEU A 179 -11.00 -5.24 4.20
C LEU A 179 -10.24 -4.85 5.47
N SER A 180 -9.03 -5.40 5.65
CA SER A 180 -8.11 -4.91 6.68
C SER A 180 -7.88 -3.41 6.58
N SER A 181 -7.60 -2.80 7.74
CA SER A 181 -7.25 -1.38 7.78
C SER A 181 -6.05 -1.05 6.87
N SER A 182 -5.08 -1.97 6.77
CA SER A 182 -3.93 -1.87 5.86
C SER A 182 -4.36 -1.87 4.39
N SER A 183 -5.24 -2.81 3.99
CA SER A 183 -5.76 -2.87 2.62
C SER A 183 -6.50 -1.59 2.25
N ARG A 184 -7.33 -1.07 3.16
CA ARG A 184 -8.06 0.19 2.94
C ARG A 184 -7.11 1.37 2.80
N LEU A 185 -6.10 1.46 3.67
CA LEU A 185 -5.14 2.55 3.67
C LEU A 185 -4.29 2.57 2.39
N ILE A 186 -3.77 1.43 1.93
CA ILE A 186 -2.96 1.38 0.70
C ILE A 186 -3.81 1.67 -0.56
N SER A 187 -5.11 1.33 -0.58
CA SER A 187 -6.03 1.78 -1.64
C SER A 187 -6.17 3.30 -1.68
N ILE A 188 -6.25 3.95 -0.51
CA ILE A 188 -6.33 5.40 -0.40
C ILE A 188 -5.01 6.04 -0.84
N LEU A 189 -3.88 5.59 -0.30
CA LEU A 189 -2.55 6.12 -0.64
C LEU A 189 -2.22 6.00 -2.13
N PHE A 190 -2.59 4.88 -2.75
CA PHE A 190 -2.48 4.68 -4.20
C PHE A 190 -3.23 5.73 -5.01
N ASN A 191 -4.44 6.11 -4.59
CA ASN A 191 -5.21 7.11 -5.32
C ASN A 191 -4.68 8.53 -5.05
N ILE A 192 -4.25 8.81 -3.82
CA ILE A 192 -3.63 10.09 -3.46
C ILE A 192 -2.38 10.32 -4.30
N SER A 193 -1.48 9.35 -4.38
CA SER A 193 -0.21 9.48 -5.10
C SER A 193 -0.45 9.86 -6.57
N ARG A 194 -1.39 9.18 -7.23
CA ARG A 194 -1.78 9.47 -8.62
C ARG A 194 -2.37 10.86 -8.81
N ILE A 195 -3.25 11.29 -7.91
CA ILE A 195 -3.84 12.62 -7.98
C ILE A 195 -2.75 13.68 -7.83
N ILE A 196 -1.88 13.56 -6.83
CA ILE A 196 -0.76 14.49 -6.61
C ILE A 196 0.15 14.53 -7.83
N SER A 197 0.54 13.38 -8.38
CA SER A 197 1.42 13.31 -9.54
C SER A 197 0.77 13.76 -10.85
N SER A 198 -0.56 13.89 -10.90
CA SER A 198 -1.28 14.49 -12.04
C SER A 198 -1.19 16.02 -12.05
N TYR A 199 -0.73 16.66 -10.97
CA TYR A 199 -0.53 18.10 -10.96
C TYR A 199 0.78 18.47 -11.69
N PRO A 200 0.76 19.41 -12.65
CA PRO A 200 1.86 19.64 -13.59
C PRO A 200 3.09 20.38 -13.00
N TYR A 201 3.18 20.58 -11.68
CA TYR A 201 4.21 21.45 -11.08
C TYR A 201 5.31 20.68 -10.35
N VAL A 202 6.43 20.55 -11.08
CA VAL A 202 7.87 20.60 -10.75
C VAL A 202 8.32 20.03 -9.40
N GLU A 203 9.30 19.11 -9.49
CA GLU A 203 10.14 18.48 -8.46
C GLU A 203 10.74 19.41 -7.38
N GLU A 204 10.47 20.72 -7.40
CA GLU A 204 11.13 21.75 -6.59
C GLU A 204 10.18 22.69 -5.82
N ASN A 205 8.84 22.61 -5.98
CA ASN A 205 7.94 23.61 -5.40
C ASN A 205 7.15 23.12 -4.16
N ILE A 206 7.88 23.02 -3.03
CA ILE A 206 7.35 22.63 -1.69
C ILE A 206 6.12 23.44 -1.28
N LEU A 207 6.04 24.71 -1.71
CA LEU A 207 4.99 25.67 -1.31
C LEU A 207 3.56 25.22 -1.66
N TYR A 208 3.38 24.44 -2.72
CA TYR A 208 2.06 24.02 -3.20
C TYR A 208 1.75 22.55 -2.93
N THR A 209 2.73 21.77 -2.48
CA THR A 209 2.57 20.33 -2.25
C THR A 209 1.53 20.04 -1.17
N GLN A 210 1.52 20.79 -0.06
CA GLN A 210 0.54 20.61 1.00
C GLN A 210 -0.90 20.99 0.60
N PRO A 211 -1.17 22.15 -0.04
CA PRO A 211 -2.49 22.45 -0.60
C PRO A 211 -2.99 21.40 -1.62
N ILE A 212 -2.09 20.88 -2.47
CA ILE A 212 -2.43 19.82 -3.42
C ILE A 212 -2.79 18.52 -2.70
N PHE A 213 -2.02 18.14 -1.69
CA PHE A 213 -2.29 16.96 -0.88
C PHE A 213 -3.65 17.03 -0.16
N VAL A 214 -3.95 18.18 0.47
CA VAL A 214 -5.27 18.44 1.09
C VAL A 214 -6.39 18.33 0.04
N SER A 215 -6.20 18.92 -1.14
CA SER A 215 -7.17 18.87 -2.25
C SER A 215 -7.36 17.47 -2.80
N ALA A 216 -6.29 16.69 -2.91
CA ALA A 216 -6.31 15.29 -3.35
C ALA A 216 -7.19 14.45 -2.41
N ILE A 217 -6.98 14.58 -1.10
CA ILE A 217 -7.79 13.85 -0.12
C ILE A 217 -9.24 14.34 -0.15
N TYR A 218 -9.47 15.65 -0.25
CA TYR A 218 -10.83 16.20 -0.38
C TYR A 218 -11.57 15.63 -1.59
N ASN A 219 -10.91 15.54 -2.74
CA ASN A 219 -11.47 14.91 -3.94
C ASN A 219 -11.81 13.43 -3.70
N LEU A 220 -10.95 12.70 -2.98
CA LEU A 220 -11.25 11.31 -2.61
C LEU A 220 -12.42 11.18 -1.66
N VAL A 221 -12.59 12.07 -0.67
CA VAL A 221 -13.77 12.07 0.22
C VAL A 221 -15.05 12.15 -0.61
N ASN A 222 -15.09 13.05 -1.59
CA ASN A 222 -16.28 13.28 -2.43
C ASN A 222 -16.54 12.17 -3.45
N ASN A 223 -15.53 11.35 -3.77
CA ASN A 223 -15.64 10.27 -4.75
C ASN A 223 -15.47 8.88 -4.12
N ALA A 224 -15.39 8.77 -2.79
CA ALA A 224 -15.07 7.53 -2.09
C ALA A 224 -16.00 6.37 -2.49
N SER A 225 -17.31 6.65 -2.58
CA SER A 225 -18.30 5.65 -3.00
C SER A 225 -18.13 5.20 -4.45
N PHE A 226 -17.72 6.10 -5.35
CA PHE A 226 -17.49 5.78 -6.76
C PHE A 226 -16.17 5.02 -6.97
N LEU A 227 -15.19 5.25 -6.09
CA LEU A 227 -13.89 4.62 -6.15
C LEU A 227 -13.80 3.32 -5.32
N GLY A 228 -14.89 2.92 -4.65
CA GLY A 228 -14.91 1.75 -3.77
C GLY A 228 -13.98 1.91 -2.56
N LEU A 229 -13.75 3.14 -2.10
CA LEU A 229 -12.83 3.44 -0.98
C LEU A 229 -13.59 3.56 0.34
N ASP A 230 -12.88 3.33 1.45
CA ASP A 230 -13.45 3.53 2.79
C ASP A 230 -13.63 5.03 3.09
N TYR A 231 -14.86 5.51 2.93
CA TYR A 231 -15.23 6.89 3.22
C TYR A 231 -14.83 7.34 4.62
N ASN A 232 -15.05 6.51 5.65
CA ASN A 232 -14.77 6.88 7.03
C ASN A 232 -13.26 7.06 7.24
N MET A 233 -12.45 6.18 6.66
CA MET A 233 -10.99 6.28 6.74
C MET A 233 -10.46 7.50 5.99
N ILE A 234 -10.95 7.78 4.76
CA ILE A 234 -10.53 8.97 4.01
C ILE A 234 -10.97 10.24 4.72
N LYS A 235 -12.21 10.29 5.22
CA LYS A 235 -12.74 11.45 5.94
C LYS A 235 -11.91 11.76 7.18
N LYS A 236 -11.54 10.74 7.94
CA LYS A 236 -10.61 10.91 9.06
C LYS A 236 -9.26 11.43 8.58
N LEU A 237 -8.64 10.82 7.57
CA LEU A 237 -7.37 11.32 7.01
C LEU A 237 -7.47 12.80 6.59
N TYR A 238 -8.57 13.19 5.94
CA TYR A 238 -8.83 14.58 5.56
C TYR A 238 -8.87 15.51 6.76
N ASP A 239 -9.60 15.15 7.83
CA ASP A 239 -9.75 16.00 8.99
C ASP A 239 -8.40 16.25 9.70
N ILE A 240 -7.51 15.27 9.68
CA ILE A 240 -6.15 15.34 10.26
C ILE A 240 -5.22 16.18 9.39
N VAL A 241 -5.24 15.94 8.08
CA VAL A 241 -4.40 16.68 7.12
C VAL A 241 -4.83 18.15 7.07
N LYS A 242 -6.13 18.43 7.19
CA LYS A 242 -6.69 19.78 7.23
C LYS A 242 -6.16 20.61 8.40
N ILE A 243 -5.89 19.99 9.54
CA ILE A 243 -5.36 20.67 10.73
C ILE A 243 -3.82 20.67 10.80
N GLY A 244 -3.14 20.09 9.82
CA GLY A 244 -1.67 20.13 9.70
C GLY A 244 -0.92 19.05 10.50
N GLU A 245 -1.62 18.09 11.10
CA GLU A 245 -0.98 16.98 11.84
C GLU A 245 -0.27 15.98 10.91
N ILE A 246 -0.68 15.94 9.64
CA ILE A 246 -0.04 15.15 8.59
C ILE A 246 0.22 16.06 7.39
N GLU A 247 1.48 16.12 6.98
CA GLU A 247 1.95 16.97 5.89
C GLU A 247 2.72 16.17 4.85
N TRP A 248 2.54 16.51 3.57
CA TRP A 248 3.38 15.97 2.51
C TRP A 248 4.72 16.70 2.51
N LYS A 249 5.77 16.03 3.01
CA LYS A 249 7.13 16.58 3.05
C LYS A 249 7.86 16.21 1.75
N ASN A 250 8.84 17.02 1.32
CA ASN A 250 9.73 16.68 0.20
C ASN A 250 11.15 16.42 0.72
#